data_AF-A0A8X6FNY8-F1
#
_entry.id   AF-A0A8X6FNY8-F1
#
_cell.length_a   1.000
_cell.length_b   1.000
_cell.length_c   1.000
_cell.angle_alpha   90.00
_cell.angle_beta   90.00
_cell.angle_gamma   90.00
#
_symmetry.space_group_name_H-M   'P 1'
#
loop_
_entity.id
_entity.type
_entity.pdbx_description
1 polymer ?
#
loop_
_entity_poly.entity_id
_entity_poly.type
_entity_poly.pdbx_seq_one_letter_code
_entity_poly.pdbx_strand_id
1 'polypeptide(L)'
;MTGWTLYTLQWDLMHYSPYSLDMTSSDYYLFSHLHLDGTIFHSDDKVKNEVDRFLDSLTPQFFVEGIEKLPKRWQSIVDLNGDYYPH
;
A
#
# COMPACT_ATOMS: atom_id res chain seq x y z
N MET A 1 -15.13 13.75 -9.48
CA MET A 1 -14.65 13.77 -10.89
C MET A 1 -13.64 12.64 -11.19
N THR A 2 -13.69 11.50 -10.50
CA THR A 2 -12.76 10.35 -10.73
C THR A 2 -13.41 9.21 -11.52
N GLY A 3 -14.73 9.03 -11.42
CA GLY A 3 -15.42 7.92 -12.09
C GLY A 3 -15.40 7.95 -13.63
N TRP A 4 -15.44 9.13 -14.24
CA TRP A 4 -15.41 9.24 -15.71
C TRP A 4 -14.04 8.86 -16.29
N THR A 5 -12.95 9.25 -15.64
CA THR A 5 -11.59 8.88 -16.06
C THR A 5 -11.37 7.37 -15.98
N LEU A 6 -11.77 6.73 -14.87
CA LEU A 6 -11.66 5.27 -14.72
C LEU A 6 -12.45 4.52 -15.80
N TYR A 7 -13.65 5.00 -16.12
CA TYR A 7 -14.46 4.44 -17.20
C TYR A 7 -13.76 4.56 -18.56
N THR A 8 -13.15 5.72 -18.87
CA THR A 8 -12.41 5.90 -20.14
C THR A 8 -11.17 5.01 -20.23
N LEU A 9 -10.54 4.69 -19.09
CA LEU A 9 -9.39 3.79 -19.02
C LEU A 9 -9.79 2.30 -18.99
N GLN A 10 -11.10 1.99 -18.91
CA GLN A 10 -11.64 0.63 -18.76
C GLN A 10 -11.05 -0.10 -17.54
N TRP A 11 -10.81 0.62 -16.45
CA TRP A 11 -10.29 0.03 -15.22
C TRP A 11 -11.43 -0.38 -14.30
N ASP A 12 -11.41 -1.64 -13.86
CA ASP A 12 -12.28 -2.12 -12.82
C ASP A 12 -11.84 -1.60 -11.46
N LEU A 13 -12.79 -1.03 -10.70
CA LEU A 13 -12.53 -0.52 -9.37
C LEU A 13 -12.78 -1.62 -8.34
N MET A 14 -11.76 -1.97 -7.56
CA MET A 14 -11.94 -2.84 -6.41
C MET A 14 -12.68 -2.11 -5.30
N HIS A 15 -13.68 -2.75 -4.71
CA HIS A 15 -14.42 -2.18 -3.59
C HIS A 15 -13.56 -2.20 -2.32
N TYR A 16 -13.37 -1.03 -1.71
CA TYR A 16 -12.69 -0.87 -0.42
C TYR A 16 -13.67 -0.41 0.64
N SER A 17 -13.59 -1.02 1.82
CA SER A 17 -14.30 -0.50 3.00
C SER A 17 -13.60 0.77 3.51
N PRO A 18 -14.35 1.77 3.99
CA PRO A 18 -13.75 2.92 4.67
C PRO A 18 -12.86 2.47 5.84
N TYR A 19 -11.74 3.16 6.04
CA TYR A 19 -10.79 2.98 7.16
C TYR A 19 -10.08 1.61 7.24
N SER A 20 -10.09 0.81 6.18
CA SER A 20 -9.45 -0.50 6.16
C SER A 20 -8.02 -0.45 5.61
N LEU A 21 -7.13 0.19 6.37
CA LEU A 21 -5.71 0.31 6.06
C LEU A 21 -5.06 -1.07 5.81
N ASP A 22 -5.53 -2.09 6.51
CA ASP A 22 -5.06 -3.49 6.39
C ASP A 22 -5.39 -4.14 5.03
N MET A 23 -6.22 -3.51 4.19
CA MET A 23 -6.63 -4.03 2.89
C MET A 23 -5.81 -3.50 1.71
N THR A 24 -4.88 -2.56 1.93
CA THR A 24 -4.07 -1.97 0.85
C THR A 24 -2.61 -2.38 0.98
N SER A 25 -2.06 -3.00 -0.06
CA SER A 25 -0.65 -3.43 -0.08
C SER A 25 0.35 -2.28 0.07
N SER A 26 -0.03 -1.05 -0.32
CA SER A 26 0.78 0.13 -0.03
C SER A 26 0.97 0.33 1.48
N ASP A 27 -0.10 0.22 2.25
CA ASP A 27 -0.11 0.64 3.65
C ASP A 27 0.45 -0.45 4.55
N TYR A 28 0.01 -1.71 4.39
CA TYR A 28 0.46 -2.79 5.26
C TYR A 28 1.82 -3.37 4.88
N TYR A 29 2.29 -3.17 3.63
CA TYR A 29 3.51 -3.79 3.13
C TYR A 29 4.51 -2.79 2.57
N LEU A 30 4.19 -1.96 1.58
CA LEU A 30 5.20 -1.07 0.99
C LEU A 30 5.70 -0.03 2.01
N PHE A 31 4.79 0.71 2.63
CA PHE A 31 5.12 1.75 3.60
C PHE A 31 5.63 1.18 4.92
N SER A 32 5.26 -0.05 5.28
CA SER A 32 5.85 -0.72 6.45
C SER A 32 7.35 -0.99 6.29
N HIS A 33 7.87 -1.04 5.06
CA HIS A 33 9.29 -1.20 4.77
C HIS A 33 9.99 0.13 4.46
N LEU A 34 9.23 1.21 4.26
CA LEU A 34 9.78 2.55 4.05
C LEU A 34 10.16 3.17 5.40
N HIS A 35 11.46 3.22 5.68
CA HIS A 35 11.98 3.78 6.91
C HIS A 35 12.46 5.21 6.68
N LEU A 36 11.57 6.17 6.94
CA LEU A 36 11.91 7.60 6.97
C LEU A 36 11.91 8.19 8.40
N ASP A 37 11.59 7.36 9.40
CA ASP A 37 11.47 7.80 10.78
C ASP A 37 12.80 8.34 11.34
N GLY A 38 12.71 9.33 12.22
CA GLY A 38 13.86 9.99 12.84
C GLY A 38 14.73 10.83 11.89
N THR A 39 14.42 10.88 10.59
CA THR A 39 15.21 11.64 9.61
C THR A 39 14.62 13.03 9.37
N ILE A 40 15.43 14.07 9.60
CA ILE A 40 15.05 15.45 9.30
C ILE A 40 15.52 15.79 7.88
N PHE A 41 14.56 16.07 7.01
CA PHE A 41 14.83 16.53 5.66
C PHE A 41 14.76 18.05 5.58
N HIS A 42 15.74 18.67 4.91
CA HIS A 42 15.83 20.13 4.75
C HIS A 42 15.24 20.63 3.42
N SER A 43 14.74 19.74 2.57
CA SER A 43 14.03 20.07 1.33
C SER A 43 13.23 18.87 0.82
N ASP A 44 12.18 19.15 0.04
CA ASP A 44 11.36 18.13 -0.61
C ASP A 44 12.17 17.26 -1.57
N ASP A 45 13.16 17.84 -2.27
CA ASP A 45 14.01 17.08 -3.20
C ASP A 45 14.82 15.99 -2.49
N LYS A 46 15.21 16.22 -1.23
CA LYS A 46 15.88 15.18 -0.43
C LYS A 46 14.93 14.04 -0.08
N VAL A 47 13.68 14.35 0.26
CA VAL A 47 12.65 13.33 0.53
C VAL A 47 12.41 12.49 -0.72
N LYS A 48 12.22 13.14 -1.88
CA LYS A 48 12.01 12.44 -3.17
C LYS A 48 13.17 11.51 -3.51
N ASN A 49 14.40 12.00 -3.44
CA ASN A 49 15.59 11.20 -3.75
C ASN A 49 15.73 9.97 -2.83
N GLU A 50 15.35 10.10 -1.56
CA GLU A 50 15.37 8.98 -0.61
C GLU A 50 14.29 7.93 -0.91
N VAL A 51 13.08 8.39 -1.25
CA VAL A 51 11.99 7.50 -1.68
C VAL A 51 12.36 6.81 -2.99
N ASP A 52 12.91 7.53 -3.96
CA ASP A 52 13.36 6.97 -5.25
C ASP A 52 14.44 5.90 -5.01
N ARG A 53 15.46 6.20 -4.20
CA ARG A 53 16.51 5.23 -3.84
C ARG A 53 15.94 4.00 -3.14
N PHE A 54 14.96 4.17 -2.26
CA PHE A 54 14.28 3.07 -1.60
C PHE A 54 13.55 2.20 -2.64
N LEU A 55 12.73 2.80 -3.51
CA LEU A 55 11.98 2.07 -4.53
C LEU A 55 12.90 1.33 -5.51
N ASP A 56 14.00 1.97 -5.94
CA ASP A 56 15.01 1.37 -6.82
C ASP A 56 15.75 0.18 -6.19
N SER A 57 15.77 0.11 -4.86
CA SER A 57 16.36 -1.01 -4.12
C SER A 57 15.43 -2.24 -4.04
N LEU A 58 14.14 -2.08 -4.33
CA LEU A 58 13.16 -3.14 -4.23
C LEU A 58 13.21 -4.05 -5.46
N THR A 59 13.08 -5.35 -5.23
CA THR A 59 13.01 -6.33 -6.31
C THR A 59 11.58 -6.49 -6.81
N PRO A 60 11.36 -6.94 -8.06
CA PRO A 60 10.02 -7.31 -8.52
C PRO A 60 9.32 -8.32 -7.59
N GLN A 61 10.09 -9.25 -7.00
CA GLN A 61 9.57 -10.24 -6.06
C GLN A 61 8.98 -9.60 -4.79
N PHE A 62 9.56 -8.50 -4.30
CA PHE A 62 9.01 -7.76 -3.16
C PHE A 62 7.56 -7.32 -3.44
N PHE A 63 7.30 -6.71 -4.59
CA PHE A 63 5.94 -6.28 -4.94
C PHE A 63 4.98 -7.47 -5.10
N VAL A 64 5.45 -8.58 -5.68
CA VAL A 64 4.66 -9.82 -5.80
C VAL A 64 4.25 -10.33 -4.42
N GLU A 65 5.20 -10.44 -3.48
CA GLU A 65 4.90 -10.90 -2.11
C GLU A 65 3.89 -9.99 -1.40
N GLY A 66 3.98 -8.67 -1.59
CA GLY A 66 3.03 -7.71 -1.04
C GLY A 66 1.62 -7.84 -1.60
N ILE A 67 1.46 -8.34 -2.83
CA ILE A 67 0.15 -8.58 -3.44
C ILE A 67 -0.37 -9.98 -3.03
N GLU A 68 0.48 -11.00 -3.04
CA GLU A 68 0.12 -12.38 -2.71
C GLU A 68 -0.32 -12.57 -1.25
N LYS A 69 0.04 -11.64 -0.36
CA LYS A 69 -0.42 -11.64 1.05
C LYS A 69 -1.85 -11.11 1.22
N LEU A 70 -2.44 -10.44 0.20
CA LEU A 70 -3.78 -9.87 0.28
C LEU A 70 -4.88 -10.90 0.55
N PRO A 71 -4.96 -12.05 -0.16
CA PRO A 71 -6.03 -13.02 0.07
C PRO A 71 -6.06 -13.54 1.51
N LYS A 72 -4.88 -13.81 2.10
CA LYS A 72 -4.77 -14.25 3.48
C LYS A 72 -5.24 -13.17 4.46
N ARG A 73 -4.87 -11.90 4.22
CA ARG A 73 -5.32 -10.78 5.05
C ARG A 73 -6.82 -10.57 4.98
N TRP A 74 -7.40 -10.60 3.78
CA TRP A 74 -8.84 -10.50 3.60
C TRP A 74 -9.58 -11.62 4.32
N GLN A 75 -9.07 -12.86 4.25
CA GLN A 75 -9.67 -13.97 4.99
C GLN A 75 -9.68 -13.70 6.49
N SER A 76 -8.58 -13.22 7.07
CA SER A 76 -8.56 -12.91 8.51
C SER A 76 -9.48 -11.76 8.88
N ILE A 77 -9.64 -10.73 8.05
CA ILE A 77 -10.62 -9.65 8.30
C ILE A 77 -12.04 -10.22 8.33
N VAL A 78 -12.36 -11.15 7.43
CA VAL A 78 -13.65 -11.86 7.43
C VAL A 78 -13.80 -12.70 8.71
N ASP A 79 -12.76 -13.45 9.11
CA ASP A 79 -12.78 -14.29 10.31
C ASP A 79 -12.96 -13.47 11.60
N LEU A 80 -12.50 -12.21 11.59
CA LEU A 80 -12.65 -11.23 12.67
C LEU A 80 -13.97 -10.44 12.58
N ASN A 81 -14.90 -10.84 11.72
CA ASN A 81 -16.17 -10.13 11.47
C ASN A 81 -15.99 -8.64 11.09
N GLY A 82 -14.92 -8.33 10.37
CA GLY A 82 -14.60 -6.96 9.94
C GLY A 82 -13.86 -6.12 10.98
N ASP A 83 -13.44 -6.72 12.10
CA ASP A 83 -12.52 -6.06 13.03
C ASP A 83 -11.10 -5.97 12.46
N TYR A 84 -10.27 -5.09 13.03
CA TYR A 84 -8.93 -4.81 12.54
C TYR A 84 -8.02 -6.05 12.59
N TYR A 85 -7.13 -6.16 11.62
CA TYR A 85 -6.16 -7.25 11.60
C TYR A 85 -5.18 -7.06 12.77
N PRO A 86 -5.00 -8.03 13.68
CA PRO A 86 -4.08 -7.89 14.79
C PRO A 86 -2.64 -7.80 14.26
N HIS A 87 -1.94 -6.73 14.65
CA HIS A 87 -0.53 -6.48 14.33
C HIS A 87 0.40 -7.53 14.96
#